data_AF-A0A285VAI8-F1
#
_entry.id   AF-A0A285VAI8-F1
#
_cell.length_a   1.000
_cell.length_b   1.000
_cell.length_c   1.000
_cell.angle_alpha   90.00
_cell.angle_beta   90.00
_cell.angle_gamma   90.00
#
_symmetry.space_group_name_H-M   'P 1'
#
loop_
_entity.id
_entity.type
_entity.pdbx_description
1 polymer ?
#
loop_
_entity_poly.entity_id
_entity_poly.type
_entity_poly.pdbx_seq_one_letter_code
_entity_poly.pdbx_strand_id
1 'polypeptide(L)'
;MARVTARRWLPPLALLAFAVSACGADDQERLLEAWERDGRAVSDADLQMYAGPAHCQQDAALILSFSVPRESPAAGGSFVRDPEGVMDDYTAASFHADAELPDDALPTGYENAAGVELWLADDGSTAYLVDDDTVEAWPALEPSVCA
;
A
#
# COMPACT_ATOMS: atom_id res chain seq x y z
N MET A 1 40.30 -13.59 64.55
CA MET A 1 40.81 -13.39 63.18
C MET A 1 39.74 -13.85 62.20
N ALA A 2 39.03 -12.91 61.59
CA ALA A 2 37.91 -13.19 60.68
C ALA A 2 38.42 -13.29 59.23
N ARG A 3 37.96 -14.29 58.47
CA ARG A 3 38.18 -14.38 57.02
C ARG A 3 36.92 -13.91 56.29
N VAL A 4 37.15 -12.92 55.42
CA VAL A 4 36.21 -12.32 54.48
C VAL A 4 35.86 -13.35 53.40
N THR A 5 34.56 -13.49 53.08
CA THR A 5 34.09 -14.13 51.85
C THR A 5 33.41 -13.09 50.98
N ALA A 6 34.03 -12.79 49.84
CA ALA A 6 33.56 -11.86 48.84
C ALA A 6 32.33 -12.44 48.11
N ARG A 7 31.21 -11.72 48.16
CA ARG A 7 29.98 -12.08 47.43
C ARG A 7 30.07 -11.52 46.01
N ARG A 8 30.33 -12.39 45.04
CA ARG A 8 30.25 -12.08 43.60
C ARG A 8 28.82 -11.67 43.25
N TRP A 9 28.64 -10.44 42.80
CA TRP A 9 27.44 -9.97 42.11
C TRP A 9 27.64 -10.18 40.61
N LEU A 10 26.80 -11.00 39.98
CA LEU A 10 26.59 -10.93 38.52
C LEU A 10 25.54 -9.85 38.26
N PRO A 11 25.75 -8.94 37.28
CA PRO A 11 24.70 -8.01 36.87
C PRO A 11 23.62 -8.77 36.09
N PRO A 12 22.35 -8.32 36.14
CA PRO A 12 21.31 -8.89 35.31
C PRO A 12 21.58 -8.49 33.86
N LEU A 13 21.60 -9.48 32.95
CA LEU A 13 21.48 -9.22 31.52
C LEU A 13 20.13 -8.54 31.28
N ALA A 14 20.15 -7.25 30.96
CA ALA A 14 18.98 -6.56 30.45
C ALA A 14 18.71 -7.09 29.04
N LEU A 15 17.68 -7.92 28.90
CA LEU A 15 17.07 -8.25 27.62
C LEU A 15 16.41 -6.97 27.09
N LEU A 16 17.10 -6.25 26.22
CA LEU A 16 16.51 -5.24 25.35
C LEU A 16 15.59 -5.97 24.36
N ALA A 17 14.31 -6.05 24.68
CA ALA A 17 13.28 -6.36 23.71
C ALA A 17 13.15 -5.16 22.77
N PHE A 18 13.77 -5.24 21.60
CA PHE A 18 13.45 -4.36 20.49
C PHE A 18 12.04 -4.74 20.02
N ALA A 19 11.03 -4.01 20.49
CA ALA A 19 9.75 -3.97 19.80
C ALA A 19 10.00 -3.23 18.49
N VAL A 20 10.20 -3.98 17.41
CA VAL A 20 10.12 -3.42 16.06
C VAL A 20 8.66 -3.06 15.88
N SER A 21 8.35 -1.77 15.89
CA SER A 21 7.01 -1.27 15.59
C SER A 21 6.78 -1.52 14.10
N ALA A 22 6.09 -2.61 13.76
CA ALA A 22 5.70 -2.99 12.42
C ALA A 22 4.50 -2.16 11.94
N CYS A 23 4.55 -0.84 12.07
CA CYS A 23 3.55 0.01 11.43
C CYS A 23 4.03 0.24 9.98
N GLY A 24 3.56 -0.60 9.06
CA GLY A 24 3.66 -0.36 7.62
C GLY A 24 4.08 -1.56 6.76
N ALA A 25 4.80 -2.55 7.32
CA ALA A 25 5.19 -3.74 6.56
C ALA A 25 3.98 -4.67 6.32
N ASP A 26 3.22 -4.96 7.38
CA ASP A 26 2.06 -5.85 7.32
C ASP A 26 0.96 -5.31 6.37
N ASP A 27 0.78 -4.00 6.29
CA ASP A 27 -0.27 -3.37 5.46
C ASP A 27 0.02 -3.50 3.96
N GLN A 28 1.30 -3.43 3.57
CA GLN A 28 1.70 -3.50 2.18
C GLN A 28 1.76 -4.95 1.67
N GLU A 29 2.09 -5.91 2.55
CA GLU A 29 2.12 -7.34 2.21
C GLU A 29 0.75 -7.84 1.75
N ARG A 30 -0.35 -7.38 2.38
CA ARG A 30 -1.73 -7.66 1.96
C ARG A 30 -1.99 -7.29 0.50
N LEU A 31 -1.45 -6.17 0.04
CA LEU A 31 -1.70 -5.65 -1.30
C LEU A 31 -0.97 -6.46 -2.39
N LEU A 32 0.14 -7.09 -2.02
CA LEU A 32 1.00 -7.87 -2.90
C LEU A 32 0.55 -9.33 -3.07
N GLU A 33 -0.59 -9.70 -2.48
CA GLU A 33 -1.21 -11.00 -2.72
C GLU A 33 -1.71 -11.16 -4.17
N ALA A 34 -2.00 -12.39 -4.57
CA ALA A 34 -2.44 -12.69 -5.93
C ALA A 34 -3.80 -12.03 -6.22
N TRP A 35 -3.90 -11.39 -7.38
CA TRP A 35 -5.12 -10.74 -7.84
C TRP A 35 -5.92 -11.63 -8.78
N GLU A 36 -7.23 -11.54 -8.63
CA GLU A 36 -8.22 -12.12 -9.52
C GLU A 36 -9.15 -11.04 -10.05
N ARG A 37 -9.82 -11.35 -11.15
CA ARG A 37 -10.89 -10.54 -11.71
C ARG A 37 -11.99 -11.42 -12.23
N ASP A 38 -13.21 -11.19 -11.75
CA ASP A 38 -14.37 -12.02 -12.08
C ASP A 38 -14.10 -13.53 -11.87
N GLY A 39 -13.34 -13.87 -10.81
CA GLY A 39 -12.92 -15.23 -10.47
C GLY A 39 -11.85 -15.84 -11.39
N ARG A 40 -11.07 -15.01 -12.08
CA ARG A 40 -9.94 -15.45 -12.91
C ARG A 40 -8.65 -14.78 -12.46
N ALA A 41 -7.58 -15.55 -12.34
CA ALA A 41 -6.24 -15.02 -12.08
C ALA A 41 -5.87 -13.92 -13.09
N VAL A 42 -5.35 -12.83 -12.54
CA VAL A 42 -4.90 -11.64 -13.28
C VAL A 42 -3.40 -11.78 -13.53
N SER A 43 -2.94 -11.35 -14.71
CA SER A 43 -1.52 -11.32 -15.03
C SER A 43 -0.90 -9.98 -14.66
N ASP A 44 0.42 -9.95 -14.42
CA ASP A 44 1.16 -8.70 -14.19
C ASP A 44 1.01 -7.68 -15.34
N ALA A 45 0.65 -8.14 -16.54
CA ALA A 45 0.40 -7.26 -17.68
C ALA A 45 -0.95 -6.51 -17.57
N ASP A 46 -1.89 -7.05 -16.80
CA ASP A 46 -3.23 -6.49 -16.61
C ASP A 46 -3.34 -5.67 -15.32
N LEU A 47 -2.62 -6.07 -14.27
CA LEU A 47 -2.49 -5.35 -13.00
C LEU A 47 -1.10 -5.63 -12.42
N GLN A 48 -0.39 -4.57 -12.05
CA GLN A 48 0.91 -4.66 -11.39
C GLN A 48 0.98 -3.66 -10.23
N MET A 49 1.71 -4.05 -9.19
CA MET A 49 2.09 -3.18 -8.08
C MET A 49 3.60 -3.14 -7.95
N TYR A 50 4.17 -1.96 -7.81
CA TYR A 50 5.62 -1.78 -7.73
C TYR A 50 6.00 -0.51 -6.96
N ALA A 51 7.15 -0.55 -6.29
CA ALA A 51 7.68 0.62 -5.61
C ALA A 51 8.09 1.71 -6.61
N GLY A 52 7.96 2.97 -6.20
CA GLY A 52 8.41 4.10 -7.00
C GLY A 52 9.92 4.10 -7.28
N PRO A 53 10.38 4.93 -8.23
CA PRO A 53 11.78 4.93 -8.66
C PRO A 53 12.73 5.48 -7.58
N ALA A 54 13.61 4.61 -7.07
CA ALA A 54 14.61 4.98 -6.07
C ALA A 54 15.56 6.11 -6.51
N HIS A 55 15.86 6.23 -7.82
CA HIS A 55 16.73 7.28 -8.33
C HIS A 55 16.09 8.68 -8.26
N CYS A 56 14.76 8.75 -8.09
CA CYS A 56 14.01 9.98 -7.81
C CYS A 56 13.61 10.10 -6.33
N GLN A 57 14.10 9.20 -5.46
CA GLN A 57 13.74 9.12 -4.03
C GLN A 57 12.24 8.88 -3.79
N GLN A 58 11.64 8.07 -4.65
CA GLN A 58 10.19 7.76 -4.64
C GLN A 58 9.90 6.33 -4.20
N ASP A 59 10.92 5.58 -3.75
CA ASP A 59 10.83 4.17 -3.36
C ASP A 59 10.04 3.91 -2.08
N ALA A 60 9.64 4.97 -1.37
CA ALA A 60 8.68 4.90 -0.26
C ALA A 60 7.21 4.80 -0.71
N ALA A 61 6.91 5.15 -1.97
CA ALA A 61 5.57 5.05 -2.54
C ALA A 61 5.34 3.71 -3.25
N LEU A 62 4.09 3.22 -3.22
CA LEU A 62 3.64 2.07 -3.99
C LEU A 62 2.77 2.55 -5.15
N ILE A 63 3.08 2.10 -6.36
CA ILE A 63 2.34 2.41 -7.57
C ILE A 63 1.54 1.18 -7.98
N LEU A 64 0.23 1.35 -8.15
CA LEU A 64 -0.67 0.38 -8.77
C LEU A 64 -0.92 0.81 -10.21
N SER A 65 -0.66 -0.07 -11.18
CA SER A 65 -1.03 0.16 -12.59
C SER A 65 -1.89 -0.98 -13.09
N PHE A 66 -3.03 -0.66 -13.70
CA PHE A 66 -3.90 -1.67 -14.29
C PHE A 66 -4.66 -1.14 -15.50
N SER A 67 -5.17 -2.06 -16.31
CA SER A 67 -6.01 -1.75 -17.47
C SER A 67 -7.39 -2.38 -17.31
N VAL A 68 -8.45 -1.58 -17.40
CA VAL A 68 -9.81 -2.10 -17.56
C VAL A 68 -10.20 -2.20 -19.04
N PRO A 69 -11.08 -3.14 -19.42
CA PRO A 69 -11.60 -3.27 -20.77
C PRO A 69 -12.36 -2.01 -21.17
N ARG A 70 -12.31 -1.66 -22.46
CA ARG A 70 -12.93 -0.46 -23.04
C ARG A 70 -14.44 -0.29 -22.81
N GLU A 71 -15.12 -1.36 -22.40
CA GLU A 71 -16.56 -1.38 -22.12
C GLU A 71 -16.88 -0.78 -20.73
N SER A 72 -15.87 -0.61 -19.87
CA SER A 72 -15.99 0.03 -18.56
C SER A 72 -15.99 1.56 -18.71
N PRO A 73 -16.88 2.30 -18.01
CA PRO A 73 -16.83 3.76 -17.97
C PRO A 73 -15.56 4.27 -17.28
N ALA A 74 -15.05 3.52 -16.30
CA ALA A 74 -13.72 3.68 -15.74
C ALA A 74 -12.66 3.35 -16.80
N ALA A 75 -11.63 4.20 -16.96
CA ALA A 75 -10.40 3.86 -17.68
C ALA A 75 -9.33 3.46 -16.65
N GLY A 76 -8.57 2.41 -16.94
CA GLY A 76 -7.44 2.00 -16.09
C GLY A 76 -6.36 3.08 -16.10
N GLY A 77 -5.43 3.00 -15.16
CA GLY A 77 -4.41 4.01 -14.98
C GLY A 77 -3.37 3.59 -13.97
N SER A 78 -2.54 4.55 -13.57
CA SER A 78 -1.59 4.41 -12.48
C SER A 78 -2.07 5.23 -11.27
N PHE A 79 -1.99 4.66 -10.09
CA PHE A 79 -2.45 5.25 -8.83
C PHE A 79 -1.40 5.05 -7.75
N VAL A 80 -1.34 5.95 -6.79
CA VAL A 80 -0.24 6.00 -5.83
C VAL A 80 -0.72 5.86 -4.39
N ARG A 81 -0.11 4.92 -3.67
CA ARG A 81 -0.10 4.90 -2.20
C ARG A 81 1.17 5.61 -1.73
N ASP A 82 1.01 6.75 -1.10
CA ASP A 82 2.15 7.57 -0.68
C ASP A 82 1.91 8.18 0.72
N PRO A 83 2.15 7.39 1.79
CA PRO A 83 2.00 7.90 3.16
C PRO A 83 3.10 8.91 3.55
N GLU A 84 4.20 9.00 2.81
CA GLU A 84 5.32 9.91 3.10
C GLU A 84 5.30 11.20 2.27
N GLY A 85 4.38 11.33 1.30
CA GLY A 85 4.25 12.52 0.46
C GLY A 85 5.39 12.70 -0.55
N VAL A 86 6.13 11.63 -0.90
CA VAL A 86 7.24 11.70 -1.87
C VAL A 86 6.76 11.87 -3.32
N MET A 87 5.45 11.75 -3.56
CA MET A 87 4.78 11.81 -4.86
C MET A 87 3.79 12.98 -4.99
N ASP A 88 3.64 13.86 -3.98
CA ASP A 88 2.65 14.96 -3.98
C ASP A 88 2.77 15.92 -5.19
N ASP A 89 3.97 16.07 -5.76
CA ASP A 89 4.20 16.89 -6.96
C ASP A 89 3.69 16.23 -8.27
N TYR A 90 3.30 14.96 -8.22
CA TYR A 90 2.92 14.12 -9.37
C TYR A 90 1.46 13.66 -9.32
N THR A 91 0.70 14.12 -8.32
CA THR A 91 -0.69 13.76 -8.12
C THR A 91 -1.52 15.02 -7.88
N ALA A 92 -2.79 15.00 -8.31
CA ALA A 92 -3.70 16.14 -8.09
C ALA A 92 -4.26 16.19 -6.65
N ALA A 93 -4.13 15.09 -5.91
CA ALA A 93 -4.55 14.93 -4.52
C ALA A 93 -3.50 14.06 -3.78
N SER A 94 -3.57 14.04 -2.45
CA SER A 94 -2.70 13.19 -1.62
C SER A 94 -3.38 11.86 -1.29
N PHE A 95 -2.58 10.87 -0.91
CA PHE A 95 -3.06 9.60 -0.39
C PHE A 95 -3.85 9.78 0.92
N HIS A 96 -4.93 9.00 1.08
CA HIS A 96 -5.71 8.95 2.32
C HIS A 96 -5.91 7.50 2.76
N ALA A 97 -5.35 7.13 3.92
CA ALA A 97 -5.38 5.75 4.43
C ALA A 97 -6.75 5.30 4.99
N ASP A 98 -7.56 6.26 5.47
CA ASP A 98 -8.85 6.03 6.11
C ASP A 98 -9.91 6.92 5.43
N ALA A 99 -10.18 6.63 4.16
CA ALA A 99 -11.19 7.32 3.37
C ALA A 99 -12.59 6.74 3.59
N GLU A 100 -13.60 7.45 3.09
CA GLU A 100 -14.95 6.90 2.89
C GLU A 100 -15.08 6.54 1.41
N LEU A 101 -15.64 5.36 1.10
CA LEU A 101 -15.92 4.97 -0.28
C LEU A 101 -17.12 5.81 -0.80
N PRO A 102 -16.96 6.60 -1.87
CA PRO A 102 -18.09 7.35 -2.44
C PRO A 102 -19.17 6.44 -3.01
N ASP A 103 -20.44 6.87 -2.92
CA ASP A 103 -21.59 6.12 -3.45
C ASP A 103 -21.55 5.88 -4.97
N ASP A 104 -20.80 6.71 -5.70
CA ASP A 104 -20.60 6.64 -7.15
C ASP A 104 -19.29 5.96 -7.55
N ALA A 105 -18.54 5.40 -6.59
CA ALA A 105 -17.38 4.58 -6.90
C ALA A 105 -17.81 3.32 -7.67
N LEU A 106 -17.03 3.00 -8.70
CA LEU A 106 -17.30 1.92 -9.63
C LEU A 106 -16.47 0.69 -9.27
N PRO A 107 -17.10 -0.49 -9.07
CA PRO A 107 -16.35 -1.71 -8.84
C PRO A 107 -15.64 -2.13 -10.14
N THR A 108 -14.36 -2.42 -10.05
CA THR A 108 -13.56 -2.84 -11.22
C THR A 108 -13.63 -4.35 -11.48
N GLY A 109 -14.09 -5.10 -10.46
CA GLY A 109 -14.12 -6.56 -10.40
C GLY A 109 -12.80 -7.21 -10.01
N TYR A 110 -11.75 -6.41 -9.75
CA TYR A 110 -10.47 -6.90 -9.22
C TYR A 110 -10.57 -7.10 -7.71
N GLU A 111 -10.12 -8.26 -7.24
CA GLU A 111 -10.02 -8.63 -5.82
C GLU A 111 -8.73 -9.42 -5.62
N ASN A 112 -8.04 -9.23 -4.49
CA ASN A 112 -6.88 -10.06 -4.17
C ASN A 112 -7.19 -11.15 -3.13
N ALA A 113 -6.28 -12.11 -2.97
CA ALA A 113 -6.48 -13.24 -2.06
C ALA A 113 -6.58 -12.86 -0.57
N ALA A 114 -6.21 -11.62 -0.21
CA ALA A 114 -6.41 -11.05 1.11
C ALA A 114 -7.78 -10.37 1.29
N GLY A 115 -8.65 -10.39 0.28
CA GLY A 115 -9.99 -9.79 0.31
C GLY A 115 -10.02 -8.29 0.01
N VAL A 116 -8.95 -7.74 -0.59
CA VAL A 116 -8.93 -6.33 -1.01
C VAL A 116 -9.57 -6.19 -2.38
N GLU A 117 -10.63 -5.40 -2.46
CA GLU A 117 -11.30 -5.03 -3.70
C GLU A 117 -10.78 -3.70 -4.24
N LEU A 118 -10.68 -3.61 -5.57
CA LEU A 118 -10.30 -2.37 -6.25
C LEU A 118 -11.54 -1.69 -6.86
N TRP A 119 -11.73 -0.44 -6.48
CA TRP A 119 -12.79 0.44 -6.96
C TRP A 119 -12.18 1.68 -7.60
N LEU A 120 -12.96 2.38 -8.44
CA LEU A 120 -12.51 3.60 -9.10
C LEU A 120 -13.54 4.71 -8.97
N ALA A 121 -13.11 5.94 -8.72
CA ALA A 121 -13.95 7.11 -8.92
C ALA A 121 -14.48 7.16 -10.36
N ASP A 122 -15.71 7.63 -10.57
CA ASP A 122 -16.33 7.72 -11.90
C ASP A 122 -15.51 8.59 -12.87
N ASP A 123 -14.83 9.62 -12.35
CA ASP A 123 -13.94 10.49 -13.13
C ASP A 123 -12.52 9.94 -13.32
N GLY A 124 -12.20 8.77 -12.75
CA GLY A 124 -10.90 8.12 -12.82
C GLY A 124 -9.79 8.82 -12.02
N SER A 125 -10.11 9.81 -11.19
CA SER A 125 -9.12 10.58 -10.42
C SER A 125 -8.52 9.82 -9.23
N THR A 126 -9.21 8.78 -8.75
CA THR A 126 -8.87 8.08 -7.52
C THR A 126 -9.21 6.59 -7.65
N ALA A 127 -8.27 5.74 -7.25
CA ALA A 127 -8.52 4.34 -6.98
C ALA A 127 -8.78 4.13 -5.49
N TYR A 128 -9.75 3.29 -5.16
CA TYR A 128 -10.02 2.92 -3.78
C TYR A 128 -9.68 1.44 -3.58
N LEU A 129 -8.85 1.16 -2.57
CA LEU A 129 -8.54 -0.19 -2.13
C LEU A 129 -9.39 -0.43 -0.88
N VAL A 130 -10.36 -1.33 -1.01
CA VAL A 130 -11.41 -1.56 -0.02
C VAL A 130 -11.22 -2.95 0.57
N ASP A 131 -11.16 -3.04 1.90
CA ASP A 131 -11.30 -4.31 2.61
C ASP A 131 -12.36 -4.20 3.72
N ASP A 132 -12.47 -5.24 4.54
CA ASP A 132 -13.46 -5.32 5.62
C ASP A 132 -13.30 -4.20 6.69
N ASP A 133 -12.12 -3.60 6.82
CA ASP A 133 -11.76 -2.69 7.91
C ASP A 133 -11.52 -1.25 7.43
N THR A 134 -11.01 -1.07 6.21
CA THR A 134 -10.40 0.16 5.71
C THR A 134 -10.71 0.43 4.24
N VAL A 135 -10.76 1.72 3.91
CA VAL A 135 -10.76 2.19 2.52
C VAL A 135 -9.57 3.12 2.36
N GLU A 136 -8.60 2.71 1.54
CA GLU A 136 -7.52 3.59 1.14
C GLU A 136 -7.89 4.31 -0.16
N ALA A 137 -7.71 5.63 -0.24
CA ALA A 137 -7.89 6.42 -1.46
C ALA A 137 -6.53 6.80 -2.05
N TRP A 138 -6.28 6.32 -3.26
CA TRP A 138 -5.03 6.43 -3.99
C TRP A 138 -5.22 7.38 -5.16
N PRO A 139 -4.60 8.58 -5.16
CA PRO A 139 -4.73 9.52 -6.25
C PRO A 139 -4.12 8.98 -7.54
N ALA A 140 -4.71 9.39 -8.68
CA ALA A 140 -4.16 9.12 -9.99
C ALA A 140 -2.78 9.78 -10.16
N LEU A 141 -1.87 9.01 -10.76
CA LEU A 141 -0.52 9.45 -11.09
C LEU A 141 -0.52 10.16 -12.44
N GLU A 142 -0.02 11.40 -12.45
CA GLU A 142 0.17 12.15 -13.68
C GLU A 142 1.40 11.63 -14.45
N PRO A 143 1.39 11.69 -15.80
CA PRO A 143 2.56 11.32 -16.60
C PRO A 143 3.79 12.14 -16.22
N SER A 144 4.90 11.48 -15.88
CA SER A 144 6.13 12.17 -15.49
C SER A 144 7.39 11.49 -16.02
N VAL A 145 8.53 12.16 -15.89
CA VAL A 145 9.84 11.62 -16.33
C VAL A 145 10.42 10.65 -15.32
N CYS A 146 9.97 10.72 -14.06
CA CYS A 146 10.41 9.83 -13.00
C CYS A 146 9.47 8.62 -12.85
N ALA A 147 8.15 8.84 -12.91
CA ALA A 147 7.11 7.87 -12.53
C ALA A 147 6.56 7.02 -13.68
#